data_AF-A0A402BTB2-F1
#
_entry.id   AF-A0A402BTB2-F1
#
_cell.length_a   1.000
_cell.length_b   1.000
_cell.length_c   1.000
_cell.angle_alpha   90.00
_cell.angle_beta   90.00
_cell.angle_gamma   90.00
#
_symmetry.space_group_name_H-M   'P 1'
#
loop_
_entity.id
_entity.type
_entity.pdbx_description
1 polymer ?
#
loop_
_entity_poly.entity_id
_entity_poly.type
_entity_poly.pdbx_seq_one_letter_code
_entity_poly.pdbx_strand_id
1 'polypeptide(L)'
;MRTEIMLTIVAMAAATFLTRFISPAVLGNIKLPGWFERLLKHVPTAMLTALIAPALVAPQGSVALTFANHYLIAGIVAAFVAYRRQPPIATMGAGIAVMLALRSI
;
A
#
# COMPACT_ATOMS: atom_id res chain seq x y z
N MET A 1 -29.60 17.44 -8.50
CA MET A 1 -28.88 16.15 -8.44
C MET A 1 -29.92 15.04 -8.28
N ARG A 2 -29.91 14.02 -9.15
CA ARG A 2 -30.91 12.93 -9.15
C ARG A 2 -30.88 12.21 -7.79
N THR A 3 -32.02 12.10 -7.10
CA THR A 3 -32.21 11.37 -5.84
C THR A 3 -31.65 9.96 -5.87
N GLU A 4 -31.70 9.33 -7.06
CA GLU A 4 -31.06 8.05 -7.40
C GLU A 4 -29.58 7.99 -7.01
N ILE A 5 -28.81 9.05 -7.30
CA ILE A 5 -27.37 9.09 -6.97
C ILE A 5 -27.18 9.11 -5.46
N MET A 6 -27.99 9.91 -4.75
CA MET A 6 -27.91 10.02 -3.30
C MET A 6 -28.28 8.70 -2.62
N LEU A 7 -29.29 7.99 -3.14
CA LEU A 7 -29.70 6.68 -2.65
C LEU A 7 -28.63 5.61 -2.92
N THR A 8 -27.98 5.62 -4.10
CA THR A 8 -26.86 4.71 -4.40
C THR A 8 -25.63 4.98 -3.52
N ILE A 9 -25.28 6.24 -3.24
CA ILE A 9 -24.16 6.58 -2.35
C ILE A 9 -24.44 6.07 -0.94
N VAL A 10 -25.63 6.30 -0.41
CA VAL A 10 -26.03 5.82 0.92
C VAL A 10 -26.05 4.30 0.96
N ALA A 11 -26.58 3.64 -0.07
CA ALA A 11 -26.59 2.18 -0.17
C ALA A 11 -25.18 1.59 -0.23
N MET A 12 -24.28 2.16 -1.05
CA MET A 12 -22.88 1.72 -1.12
C MET A 12 -22.13 1.99 0.17
N ALA A 13 -22.37 3.14 0.82
CA ALA A 13 -21.78 3.46 2.11
C ALA A 13 -22.24 2.46 3.18
N ALA A 14 -23.54 2.18 3.25
CA ALA A 14 -24.10 1.21 4.17
C ALA A 14 -23.53 -0.20 3.92
N ALA A 15 -23.55 -0.67 2.67
CA ALA A 15 -23.00 -1.98 2.30
C ALA A 15 -21.51 -2.10 2.65
N THR A 16 -20.70 -1.09 2.31
CA THR A 16 -19.26 -1.05 2.61
C THR A 16 -19.00 -1.08 4.12
N PHE A 17 -19.76 -0.28 4.88
CA PHE A 17 -19.64 -0.21 6.33
C PHE A 17 -20.02 -1.55 6.97
N LEU A 18 -21.11 -2.16 6.49
CA LEU A 18 -21.56 -3.47 6.94
C LEU A 18 -20.48 -4.53 6.70
N THR A 19 -19.95 -4.66 5.48
CA THR A 19 -18.91 -5.65 5.17
C THR A 19 -17.65 -5.43 6.02
N ARG A 20 -17.25 -4.17 6.23
CA ARG A 20 -16.03 -3.82 6.97
C ARG A 20 -16.15 -4.00 8.47
N PHE A 21 -17.33 -3.83 9.07
CA PHE A 21 -17.58 -4.02 10.50
C PHE A 21 -18.00 -5.44 10.85
N ILE A 22 -18.82 -6.09 10.01
CA ILE A 22 -19.25 -7.48 10.20
C ILE A 22 -18.05 -8.42 10.13
N SER A 23 -17.12 -8.22 9.20
CA SER A 23 -15.97 -9.11 9.03
C SER A 23 -15.15 -9.30 10.33
N PRO A 24 -14.67 -8.24 11.00
CA PRO A 24 -13.97 -8.38 12.29
C PRO A 24 -14.90 -8.73 13.46
N ALA A 25 -16.18 -8.32 13.45
CA ALA A 25 -17.12 -8.64 14.53
C ALA A 25 -17.52 -10.13 14.56
N VAL A 26 -17.68 -10.74 13.38
CA VAL A 26 -17.98 -12.18 13.25
C VAL A 26 -16.73 -13.02 13.47
N LEU A 27 -15.55 -12.59 12.99
CA LEU A 27 -14.27 -13.27 13.28
C LEU A 27 -13.84 -13.14 14.75
N GLY A 28 -14.27 -12.09 15.47
CA GLY A 28 -13.93 -11.90 16.88
C GLY A 28 -14.50 -12.98 17.81
N ASN A 29 -15.57 -13.66 17.41
CA ASN A 29 -16.16 -14.78 18.16
C ASN A 29 -15.55 -16.14 17.80
N ILE A 30 -14.77 -16.21 16.72
CA ILE A 30 -14.05 -17.42 16.33
C ILE A 30 -12.68 -17.32 17.01
N LYS A 31 -12.38 -18.25 17.94
CA LYS A 31 -11.05 -18.36 18.56
C LYS A 31 -10.03 -18.77 17.48
N LEU A 32 -9.54 -17.78 16.73
CA LEU A 32 -8.46 -17.96 15.78
C LEU A 32 -7.23 -18.44 16.57
N PRO A 33 -6.55 -19.51 16.12
CA PRO A 33 -5.35 -19.97 16.79
C PRO A 33 -4.29 -18.85 16.74
N GLY A 34 -3.56 -18.63 17.83
CA GLY A 34 -2.74 -17.43 18.02
C GLY A 34 -1.67 -17.16 16.94
N TRP A 35 -1.32 -18.16 16.12
CA TRP A 35 -0.45 -17.98 14.95
C TRP A 35 -1.15 -17.24 13.80
N PHE A 36 -2.45 -17.48 13.58
CA PHE A 36 -3.23 -16.87 12.50
C PHE A 36 -3.56 -15.40 12.80
N GLU A 37 -3.87 -15.07 14.05
CA GLU A 37 -4.09 -13.67 14.46
C GLU A 37 -2.81 -12.83 14.33
N ARG A 38 -1.65 -13.42 14.65
CA ARG A 38 -0.35 -12.77 14.44
C ARG A 38 -0.06 -12.56 12.96
N LEU A 39 -0.37 -13.52 12.09
CA LEU A 39 -0.24 -13.36 10.64
C LEU A 39 -1.18 -12.28 10.08
N LEU A 40 -2.44 -12.28 10.49
CA LEU A 40 -3.44 -11.28 10.07
C LEU A 40 -3.03 -9.84 10.43
N LYS A 41 -2.39 -9.62 11.57
CA LYS A 41 -1.85 -8.30 11.96
C LYS A 41 -0.78 -7.78 10.99
N HIS A 42 -0.08 -8.66 10.29
CA HIS A 42 0.94 -8.30 9.30
C HIS A 42 0.40 -8.23 7.87
N VAL A 43 -0.83 -8.67 7.61
CA VAL A 43 -1.46 -8.63 6.28
C VAL A 43 -1.46 -7.23 5.66
N PRO A 44 -1.84 -6.15 6.38
CA PRO A 44 -1.84 -4.82 5.78
C PRO A 44 -0.44 -4.40 5.29
N THR A 45 0.58 -4.59 6.12
CA THR A 45 1.96 -4.26 5.76
C THR A 45 2.48 -5.17 4.64
N ALA A 46 2.16 -6.47 4.67
CA ALA A 46 2.55 -7.43 3.65
C ALA A 46 1.92 -7.12 2.29
N MET A 47 0.64 -6.73 2.26
CA MET A 47 -0.03 -6.30 1.02
C MET A 47 0.60 -5.05 0.44
N LEU A 48 0.89 -4.04 1.27
CA LEU A 48 1.57 -2.82 0.80
C LEU A 48 2.96 -3.14 0.22
N THR A 49 3.73 -4.00 0.90
CA THR A 49 5.02 -4.47 0.38
C THR A 49 4.87 -5.25 -0.92
N ALA A 50 3.88 -6.15 -1.03
CA ALA A 50 3.62 -6.92 -2.24
C ALA A 50 3.12 -6.05 -3.40
N LEU A 51 2.51 -4.90 -3.13
CA LEU A 51 2.11 -3.92 -4.14
C LEU A 51 3.32 -3.11 -4.65
N ILE A 52 4.20 -2.68 -3.72
CA ILE A 52 5.31 -1.79 -4.03
C ILE A 52 6.53 -2.56 -4.58
N ALA A 53 6.85 -3.73 -4.04
CA ALA A 53 8.01 -4.52 -4.43
C ALA A 53 8.09 -4.84 -5.95
N PRO A 54 7.04 -5.37 -6.61
CA PRO A 54 7.09 -5.61 -8.05
C PRO A 54 7.14 -4.31 -8.85
N ALA A 55 6.50 -3.24 -8.37
CA ALA A 55 6.60 -1.92 -9.00
C ALA A 55 8.03 -1.36 -8.99
N LEU A 56 8.86 -1.74 -8.01
CA LEU A 56 10.27 -1.36 -7.94
C LEU A 56 11.18 -2.30 -8.75
N VAL A 57 10.97 -3.61 -8.64
CA VAL A 57 11.88 -4.65 -9.20
C VAL A 57 11.59 -4.97 -10.67
N ALA A 58 10.32 -4.94 -11.08
CA ALA A 58 9.88 -5.30 -12.42
C ALA A 58 8.81 -4.32 -12.97
N PRO A 59 9.11 -3.02 -13.11
CA PRO A 59 8.13 -2.01 -13.52
C PRO A 59 7.56 -2.24 -14.93
N GLN A 60 8.27 -2.96 -15.82
CA GLN A 60 7.80 -3.31 -17.17
C GLN A 60 7.52 -4.81 -17.36
N GLY A 61 7.38 -5.58 -16.27
CA GLY A 61 7.10 -7.02 -16.31
C GLY A 61 8.33 -7.90 -16.55
N SER A 62 9.51 -7.32 -16.80
CA SER A 62 10.81 -8.00 -16.75
C SER A 62 11.59 -7.59 -15.50
N VAL A 63 12.29 -8.54 -14.88
CA VAL A 63 13.11 -8.28 -13.68
C VAL A 63 14.31 -7.44 -14.10
N ALA A 64 14.25 -6.15 -13.83
CA ALA A 64 15.29 -5.18 -14.17
C ALA A 64 16.13 -4.88 -12.93
N LEU A 65 16.90 -5.88 -12.46
CA LEU A 65 17.90 -5.76 -11.39
C LEU A 65 19.20 -5.14 -11.93
N THR A 66 19.08 -3.95 -12.51
CA THR A 66 20.22 -3.23 -13.09
C THR A 66 20.21 -1.81 -12.55
N PHE A 67 21.39 -1.22 -12.35
CA PHE A 67 21.55 0.16 -11.88
C PHE A 67 20.98 1.22 -12.85
N ALA A 68 20.59 0.83 -14.07
CA ALA A 68 19.82 1.67 -14.99
C ALA A 68 18.31 1.70 -14.66
N ASN A 69 17.83 0.89 -13.71
CA ASN A 69 16.45 0.95 -13.25
C ASN A 69 16.29 2.08 -12.23
N HIS A 70 15.94 3.25 -12.73
CA HIS A 70 15.70 4.46 -11.95
C HIS A 70 14.65 4.27 -10.83
N TYR A 71 13.69 3.34 -11.00
CA TYR A 71 12.71 3.01 -9.95
C TYR A 71 13.34 2.29 -8.76
N LEU A 72 14.28 1.38 -9.00
CA LEU A 72 14.95 0.63 -7.94
C LEU A 72 15.80 1.57 -7.06
N ILE A 73 16.53 2.50 -7.70
CA ILE A 73 17.34 3.50 -6.99
C ILE A 73 16.44 4.44 -6.18
N ALA A 74 15.37 4.96 -6.78
CA ALA A 74 14.41 5.82 -6.06
C ALA A 74 13.76 5.08 -4.87
N GLY A 75 13.44 3.79 -5.02
CA GLY A 75 12.92 2.95 -3.95
C GLY A 75 13.91 2.72 -2.81
N ILE A 76 15.18 2.46 -3.11
CA ILE A 76 16.24 2.29 -2.10
C ILE A 76 16.44 3.58 -1.32
N VAL A 77 16.49 4.73 -2.00
CA VAL A 77 16.63 6.02 -1.31
C VAL A 77 15.39 6.31 -0.46
N ALA A 78 14.19 6.08 -0.98
CA ALA A 78 12.96 6.24 -0.22
C ALA A 78 12.91 5.33 1.03
N ALA A 79 13.38 4.07 0.90
CA ALA A 79 13.50 3.14 2.02
C ALA A 79 14.52 3.62 3.07
N PHE A 80 15.65 4.16 2.63
CA PHE A 80 16.67 4.73 3.52
C PHE A 80 16.15 5.96 4.27
N VAL A 81 15.41 6.85 3.60
CA VAL A 81 14.77 8.01 4.24
C VAL A 81 13.66 7.55 5.18
N ALA A 82 12.88 6.54 4.81
CA ALA A 82 11.82 5.98 5.68
C ALA A 82 12.38 5.35 6.96
N TYR A 83 13.55 4.68 6.88
CA TYR A 83 14.23 4.14 8.05
C TYR A 83 14.60 5.23 9.07
N ARG A 84 14.83 6.46 8.62
CA ARG A 84 15.22 7.60 9.44
C ARG A 84 14.06 8.21 10.26
N ARG A 85 12.93 7.51 10.43
CA ARG A 85 11.71 7.98 11.14
C ARG A 85 11.19 9.34 10.60
N GLN A 86 11.41 9.59 9.31
CA GLN A 86 10.95 10.81 8.64
C GLN A 86 9.42 10.80 8.47
N PRO A 87 8.76 11.97 8.45
CA PRO A 87 7.33 12.03 8.17
C PRO A 87 7.05 11.43 6.77
N PRO A 88 5.89 10.78 6.55
CA PRO A 88 5.56 10.17 5.25
C PRO A 88 5.68 11.13 4.07
N ILE A 89 5.43 12.43 4.29
CA ILE A 89 5.61 13.47 3.29
C ILE A 89 7.08 13.63 2.87
N ALA A 90 8.02 13.54 3.81
CA ALA A 90 9.45 13.66 3.51
C ALA A 90 9.98 12.42 2.78
N THR A 91 9.48 11.22 3.09
CA THR A 91 9.85 9.99 2.37
C THR A 91 9.32 9.98 0.94
N MET A 92 8.06 10.40 0.76
CA MET A 92 7.47 10.58 -0.57
C MET A 92 8.21 11.67 -1.37
N GLY A 93 8.49 12.82 -0.74
CA GLY A 93 9.20 13.93 -1.37
C GLY A 93 10.60 13.54 -1.83
N ALA A 94 11.36 12.83 -0.99
CA ALA A 94 12.69 12.33 -1.35
C ALA A 94 12.63 11.33 -2.53
N GLY A 95 11.68 10.38 -2.49
CA GLY A 95 11.49 9.42 -3.59
C GLY A 95 11.14 10.09 -4.91
N ILE A 96 10.22 11.08 -4.90
CA ILE A 96 9.84 11.85 -6.09
C ILE A 96 11.02 12.68 -6.61
N ALA A 97 11.76 13.36 -5.73
CA ALA A 97 12.91 14.19 -6.12
C ALA A 97 14.00 13.34 -6.78
N VAL A 98 14.31 12.18 -6.20
CA VAL A 98 15.28 11.24 -6.76
C VAL A 98 14.81 10.70 -8.10
N MET A 99 13.56 10.28 -8.20
CA MET A 99 12.99 9.79 -9.46
C MET A 99 13.02 10.85 -10.57
N LEU A 100 12.70 12.10 -10.25
CA LEU A 100 12.74 13.22 -11.19
C LEU A 100 14.18 13.51 -11.64
N ALA A 101 15.12 13.59 -10.71
CA ALA A 101 16.54 13.81 -11.02
C ALA A 101 17.10 12.69 -11.91
N LEU A 102 16.72 11.44 -11.62
CA LEU A 102 17.13 10.28 -12.40
C LEU A 102 16.47 10.22 -13.78
N ARG A 103 15.21 10.64 -13.92
CA ARG A 103 14.50 10.68 -15.22
C ARG A 103 14.94 11.85 -16.11
N SER A 104 15.51 12.90 -15.52
CA SER A 104 16.01 14.07 -16.26
C SER A 104 17.41 13.88 -16.88
N ILE A 105 18.08 12.76 -16.59
CA ILE A 105 19.36 12.34 -17.15
C ILE A 105 19.09 11.31 -18.25
#